data_AF-A0A2J6QVT7-F1
#
_entry.id   AF-A0A2J6QVT7-F1
#
_cell.length_a   1.000
_cell.length_b   1.000
_cell.length_c   1.000
_cell.angle_alpha   90.00
_cell.angle_beta   90.00
_cell.angle_gamma   90.00
#
_symmetry.space_group_name_H-M   'P 1'
#
loop_
_entity.id
_entity.type
_entity.pdbx_description
1 polymer ?
#
loop_
_entity_poly.entity_id
_entity_poly.type
_entity_poly.pdbx_seq_one_letter_code
_entity_poly.pdbx_strand_id
1 'polypeptide(L)'
;MTEATYKSQIDAIGYKALERKLSLQEVAAYYFTWRAAAKQAYPDPKVPAIYHDFLAERETWTHFFPKDNFPGKDPLFDCLMSALCKEKVPDEYIKKEDDTAEWKISKLQEIIQQKDLLIQSKDELLEVRAEALRAGKELLAEKDKIIKIREGDIQEVNRLVSTQEQTIAKKDETIRHLEDNLQQAQSTIAAYEETIAEKTQAVKNAKQPRKEVFIQIAKKDKHIENLKEQIERQKAHVARLEDNLRVKGIKNKALDKRWSDDISTLKAELAQKDHEIQALKYKLNKCGIGSPSQIPKTEGGSEVKDEGREDGEMLTPSIKVKTEPMDY
;
A
#
# COMPACT_ATOMS: atom_id res chain seq x y z
N MET A 1 -57.88 -12.00 51.98
CA MET A 1 -57.18 -11.69 50.73
C MET A 1 -58.24 -11.41 49.70
N THR A 2 -58.32 -10.18 49.21
CA THR A 2 -59.33 -9.72 48.25
C THR A 2 -59.18 -10.50 46.95
N GLU A 3 -60.19 -11.30 46.60
CA GLU A 3 -60.39 -11.82 45.25
C GLU A 3 -60.40 -10.63 44.30
N ALA A 4 -59.31 -10.44 43.56
CA ALA A 4 -59.35 -9.61 42.39
C ALA A 4 -60.29 -10.31 41.40
N THR A 5 -61.56 -9.94 41.40
CA THR A 5 -62.47 -10.13 40.27
C THR A 5 -61.81 -9.46 39.07
N TYR A 6 -61.01 -10.22 38.32
CA TYR A 6 -60.46 -9.79 37.05
C TYR A 6 -61.63 -9.52 36.12
N LYS A 7 -61.82 -8.24 35.79
CA LYS A 7 -62.94 -7.77 34.99
C LYS A 7 -62.87 -8.26 33.53
N SER A 8 -61.73 -8.82 33.10
CA SER A 8 -61.59 -9.76 31.97
C SER A 8 -60.19 -10.42 31.97
N GLN A 9 -60.05 -11.64 31.44
CA GLN A 9 -58.76 -12.36 31.37
C GLN A 9 -57.73 -11.61 30.48
N ILE A 10 -58.20 -10.79 29.54
CA ILE A 10 -57.38 -9.87 28.74
C ILE A 10 -56.67 -8.79 29.58
N ASP A 11 -57.29 -8.34 30.68
CA ASP A 11 -56.67 -7.36 31.58
C ASP A 11 -55.46 -7.98 32.28
N ALA A 12 -55.55 -9.27 32.66
CA ALA A 12 -54.44 -10.01 33.26
C ALA A 12 -53.26 -10.14 32.29
N ILE A 13 -53.53 -10.43 31.01
CA ILE A 13 -52.52 -10.45 29.95
C ILE A 13 -51.88 -9.07 29.80
N GLY A 14 -52.68 -7.99 29.79
CA GLY A 14 -52.19 -6.62 29.68
C GLY A 14 -51.29 -6.22 30.85
N TYR A 15 -51.69 -6.49 32.09
CA TYR A 15 -50.86 -6.21 33.27
C TYR A 15 -49.55 -7.01 33.24
N LYS A 16 -49.59 -8.29 32.87
CA LYS A 16 -48.40 -9.14 32.81
C LYS A 16 -47.43 -8.70 31.70
N ALA A 17 -47.96 -8.25 30.56
CA ALA A 17 -47.17 -7.68 29.48
C ALA A 17 -46.42 -6.42 29.94
N LEU A 18 -47.11 -5.53 30.66
CA LEU A 18 -46.49 -4.33 31.24
C LEU A 18 -45.40 -4.67 32.26
N GLU A 19 -45.63 -5.65 33.15
CA GLU A 19 -44.64 -6.12 34.12
C GLU A 19 -43.36 -6.62 33.44
N ARG A 20 -43.50 -7.31 32.29
CA ARG A 20 -42.38 -7.84 31.49
C ARG A 20 -41.79 -6.83 30.51
N LYS A 21 -42.27 -5.58 30.49
CA LYS A 21 -41.88 -4.53 29.53
C LYS A 21 -42.09 -4.94 28.06
N LEU A 22 -43.13 -5.72 27.78
CA LEU A 22 -43.52 -6.10 26.43
C LEU A 22 -44.39 -5.01 25.79
N SER A 23 -44.35 -4.91 24.46
CA SER A 23 -45.22 -4.00 23.72
C SER A 23 -46.67 -4.48 23.77
N LEU A 24 -47.56 -3.65 24.32
CA LEU A 24 -49.00 -3.94 24.34
C LEU A 24 -49.58 -4.10 22.93
N GLN A 25 -49.03 -3.40 21.94
CA GLN A 25 -49.47 -3.50 20.56
C GLN A 25 -49.14 -4.87 19.96
N GLU A 26 -47.97 -5.42 20.26
CA GLU A 26 -47.56 -6.75 19.78
C GLU A 26 -48.40 -7.85 20.43
N VAL A 27 -48.63 -7.75 21.74
CA VAL A 27 -49.45 -8.72 22.49
C VAL A 27 -50.91 -8.68 22.02
N ALA A 28 -51.47 -7.49 21.79
CA ALA A 28 -52.83 -7.34 21.27
C ALA A 28 -52.96 -7.87 19.84
N ALA A 29 -51.99 -7.59 18.96
CA ALA A 29 -51.98 -8.11 17.60
C ALA A 29 -51.99 -9.64 17.59
N TYR A 30 -51.12 -10.26 18.39
CA TYR A 30 -51.05 -11.71 18.54
C TYR A 30 -52.38 -12.31 19.02
N TYR A 31 -52.99 -11.69 20.03
CA TYR A 31 -54.31 -12.09 20.55
C TYR A 31 -55.39 -12.07 19.47
N PHE A 32 -55.52 -10.98 18.70
CA PHE A 32 -56.54 -10.90 17.67
C PHE A 32 -56.32 -11.89 16.52
N THR A 33 -55.06 -12.16 16.16
CA THR A 33 -54.72 -13.21 15.18
C THR A 33 -55.20 -14.58 15.65
N TRP A 34 -54.93 -14.94 16.91
CA TRP A 34 -55.37 -16.21 17.47
C TRP A 34 -56.87 -16.30 17.67
N ARG A 35 -57.53 -15.19 18.03
CA ARG A 35 -58.99 -15.13 18.11
C ARG A 35 -59.64 -15.39 16.75
N ALA A 36 -59.08 -14.84 15.67
CA ALA A 36 -59.53 -15.12 14.31
C ALA A 36 -59.29 -16.58 13.93
N ALA A 37 -58.11 -17.14 14.24
CA ALA A 37 -57.80 -18.54 14.00
C ALA A 37 -58.73 -19.48 14.78
N ALA A 38 -59.05 -19.17 16.03
CA ALA A 38 -59.98 -19.95 16.86
C ALA A 38 -61.40 -19.97 16.29
N LYS A 39 -61.87 -18.84 15.71
CA LYS A 39 -63.17 -18.79 15.00
C LYS A 39 -63.17 -19.62 13.72
N GLN A 40 -62.05 -19.64 13.00
CA GLN A 40 -61.91 -20.48 11.79
C GLN A 40 -61.84 -21.97 12.12
N ALA A 41 -61.16 -22.33 13.21
CA ALA A 41 -61.04 -23.72 13.66
C ALA A 41 -62.37 -24.29 14.19
N TYR A 42 -63.22 -23.43 14.78
CA TYR A 42 -64.50 -23.83 15.37
C TYR A 42 -65.65 -22.94 14.84
N PRO A 43 -66.08 -23.13 13.58
CA PRO A 43 -67.05 -22.25 12.95
C PRO A 43 -68.52 -22.50 13.37
N ASP A 44 -68.79 -23.51 14.21
CA ASP A 44 -70.15 -23.89 14.61
C ASP A 44 -70.83 -22.75 15.40
N PRO A 45 -72.00 -22.24 14.96
CA PRO A 45 -72.75 -21.19 15.64
C PRO A 45 -73.13 -21.51 17.10
N LYS A 46 -73.13 -22.80 17.48
CA LYS A 46 -73.40 -23.25 18.84
C LYS A 46 -72.22 -23.02 19.78
N VAL A 47 -71.02 -22.80 19.26
CA VAL A 47 -69.83 -22.49 20.07
C VAL A 47 -69.97 -21.05 20.57
N PRO A 48 -70.06 -20.84 21.91
CA PRO A 48 -70.19 -19.49 22.45
C PRO A 48 -68.97 -18.64 22.10
N ALA A 49 -69.17 -17.36 21.77
CA ALA A 49 -68.07 -16.45 21.45
C ALA A 49 -66.99 -16.39 22.55
N ILE A 50 -67.39 -16.55 23.81
CA ILE A 50 -66.50 -16.61 24.98
C ILE A 50 -65.47 -17.75 24.89
N TYR A 51 -65.77 -18.83 24.17
CA TYR A 51 -64.82 -19.94 23.99
C TYR A 51 -63.68 -19.58 23.03
N HIS A 52 -63.96 -18.86 21.95
CA HIS A 52 -62.91 -18.36 21.06
C HIS A 52 -62.01 -17.35 21.77
N ASP A 53 -62.61 -16.54 22.65
CA ASP A 53 -61.88 -15.55 23.44
C ASP A 53 -60.95 -16.26 24.44
N PHE A 54 -61.44 -17.30 25.13
CA PHE A 54 -60.63 -18.13 26.03
C PHE A 54 -59.45 -18.81 25.32
N LEU A 55 -59.67 -19.40 24.14
CA LEU A 55 -58.59 -20.03 23.37
C LEU A 55 -57.52 -19.02 22.97
N ALA A 56 -57.93 -17.84 22.50
CA ALA A 56 -57.00 -16.77 22.15
C ALA A 56 -56.23 -16.24 23.37
N GLU A 57 -56.89 -16.10 24.52
CA GLU A 57 -56.27 -15.69 25.79
C GLU A 57 -55.22 -16.72 26.24
N ARG A 58 -55.55 -18.02 26.18
CA ARG A 58 -54.65 -19.11 26.58
C ARG A 58 -53.41 -19.21 25.68
N GLU A 59 -53.59 -19.12 24.36
CA GLU A 59 -52.46 -19.16 23.41
C GLU A 59 -51.57 -17.91 23.55
N THR A 60 -52.19 -16.73 23.71
CA THR A 60 -51.44 -15.48 23.95
C THR A 60 -50.63 -15.59 25.23
N TRP A 61 -51.21 -16.13 26.30
CA TRP A 61 -50.49 -16.32 27.56
C TRP A 61 -49.32 -17.31 27.42
N THR A 62 -49.55 -18.45 26.76
CA THR A 62 -48.52 -19.48 26.57
C THR A 62 -47.34 -18.97 25.75
N HIS A 63 -47.61 -18.12 24.76
CA HIS A 63 -46.56 -17.54 23.92
C HIS A 63 -45.69 -16.54 24.67
N PHE A 64 -46.29 -15.57 25.37
CA PHE A 64 -45.54 -14.49 26.03
C PHE A 64 -45.08 -14.84 27.45
N PHE A 65 -45.75 -15.78 28.12
CA PHE A 65 -45.50 -16.15 29.53
C PHE A 65 -45.39 -17.68 29.72
N PRO A 66 -44.51 -18.39 29.01
CA PRO A 66 -44.46 -19.86 29.00
C PRO A 66 -44.09 -20.48 30.36
N LYS A 67 -43.55 -19.70 31.29
CA LYS A 67 -43.18 -20.15 32.64
C LYS A 67 -44.24 -19.84 33.71
N ASP A 68 -45.26 -19.06 33.35
CA ASP A 68 -46.29 -18.61 34.29
C ASP A 68 -47.58 -19.42 34.05
N ASN A 69 -48.24 -19.87 35.12
CA ASN A 69 -49.50 -20.59 35.01
C ASN A 69 -50.60 -19.67 34.46
N PHE A 70 -51.33 -20.14 33.45
CA PHE A 70 -52.45 -19.39 32.87
C PHE A 70 -53.56 -19.19 33.92
N PRO A 71 -53.96 -17.94 34.22
CA PRO A 71 -54.95 -17.65 35.27
C PRO A 71 -56.40 -17.86 34.82
N GLY A 72 -56.64 -18.10 33.52
CA GLY A 72 -57.98 -18.27 32.99
C GLY A 72 -58.62 -19.61 33.39
N LYS A 73 -59.91 -19.56 33.75
CA LYS A 73 -60.73 -20.75 33.96
C LYS A 73 -61.41 -21.14 32.65
N ASP A 74 -61.43 -22.44 32.34
CA ASP A 74 -62.10 -22.96 31.15
C ASP A 74 -63.63 -22.79 31.30
N PRO A 75 -64.26 -21.94 30.47
CA PRO A 75 -65.69 -21.69 30.58
C PRO A 75 -66.55 -22.93 30.24
N LEU A 76 -66.01 -23.90 29.51
CA LEU A 76 -66.70 -25.16 29.22
C LEU A 76 -66.64 -26.14 30.38
N PHE A 77 -65.59 -26.07 31.21
CA PHE A 77 -65.46 -26.92 32.39
C PHE A 77 -66.57 -26.63 33.41
N ASP A 78 -66.86 -25.36 33.69
CA ASP A 78 -67.94 -24.98 34.61
C ASP A 78 -69.33 -25.34 34.06
N CYS A 79 -69.53 -25.22 32.74
CA CYS A 79 -70.75 -25.67 32.07
C CYS A 79 -70.92 -27.21 32.13
N LEU A 80 -69.85 -27.97 31.90
CA LEU A 80 -69.84 -29.43 31.97
C LEU A 80 -70.10 -29.91 33.41
N MET A 81 -69.42 -29.33 34.40
CA MET A 81 -69.61 -29.67 35.81
C MET A 81 -71.01 -29.31 36.29
N SER A 82 -71.57 -28.18 35.85
CA SER A 82 -72.98 -27.82 36.14
C SER A 82 -74.00 -28.74 35.47
N ALA A 83 -73.67 -29.35 34.33
CA ALA A 83 -74.52 -30.34 33.65
C ALA A 83 -74.44 -31.72 34.33
N LEU A 84 -73.24 -32.13 34.77
CA LEU A 84 -73.01 -33.40 35.47
C LEU A 84 -73.56 -33.38 36.91
N CYS A 85 -73.49 -32.25 37.61
CA CYS A 85 -74.06 -32.11 38.97
C CYS A 85 -75.60 -32.08 39.02
N LYS A 86 -76.30 -32.17 37.87
CA LYS A 86 -77.76 -32.33 37.81
C LYS A 86 -78.25 -33.78 37.87
N GLU A 87 -77.36 -34.76 38.06
CA GLU A 87 -77.77 -36.10 38.49
C GLU A 87 -78.29 -36.04 39.93
N LYS A 88 -79.59 -35.75 40.08
CA LYS A 88 -80.31 -36.05 41.31
C LYS A 88 -80.27 -37.55 41.51
N VAL A 89 -79.45 -38.00 42.45
CA VAL A 89 -79.44 -39.37 42.97
C VAL A 89 -80.86 -39.76 43.41
N PRO A 90 -81.50 -40.79 42.85
CA PRO A 90 -82.85 -41.21 43.24
C PRO A 90 -82.88 -42.00 44.58
N ASP A 91 -82.14 -41.59 45.60
CA ASP A 91 -82.10 -42.32 46.88
C ASP A 91 -83.34 -42.12 47.76
N GLU A 92 -84.29 -41.25 47.37
CA GLU A 92 -85.48 -40.94 48.18
C GLU A 92 -86.75 -41.77 47.87
N TYR A 93 -86.72 -42.73 46.94
CA TYR A 93 -87.95 -43.46 46.54
C TYR A 93 -88.16 -44.84 47.20
N ILE A 94 -87.37 -45.22 48.21
CA ILE A 94 -87.55 -46.49 48.94
C ILE A 94 -88.04 -46.24 50.38
N LYS A 95 -89.00 -45.33 50.59
CA LYS A 95 -89.72 -45.22 51.87
C LYS A 95 -91.16 -44.76 51.70
N LYS A 96 -92.00 -45.57 51.02
CA LYS A 96 -93.44 -45.61 51.31
C LYS A 96 -93.94 -47.05 51.20
N GLU A 97 -94.37 -47.57 52.35
CA GLU A 97 -95.20 -48.77 52.49
C GLU A 97 -96.57 -48.44 51.87
N ASP A 98 -96.86 -48.91 50.66
CA ASP A 98 -98.08 -49.70 50.34
C ASP A 98 -98.17 -50.16 48.86
N ASP A 99 -97.06 -50.49 48.21
CA ASP A 99 -97.07 -50.89 46.80
C ASP A 99 -96.87 -52.40 46.63
N THR A 100 -97.82 -53.04 45.95
CA THR A 100 -97.86 -54.46 45.57
C THR A 100 -96.50 -54.92 44.99
N ALA A 101 -96.13 -56.20 45.20
CA ALA A 101 -94.88 -56.77 44.70
C ALA A 101 -94.64 -56.47 43.19
N GLU A 102 -95.73 -56.35 42.43
CA GLU A 102 -95.78 -55.98 41.03
C GLU A 102 -95.22 -54.57 40.72
N TRP A 103 -95.49 -53.56 41.56
CA TRP A 103 -94.94 -52.21 41.40
C TRP A 103 -93.42 -52.18 41.65
N LYS A 104 -92.95 -52.92 42.67
CA LYS A 104 -91.50 -53.04 42.95
C LYS A 104 -90.77 -53.74 41.82
N ILE A 105 -91.37 -54.80 41.26
CA ILE A 105 -90.84 -55.50 40.09
C ILE A 105 -90.78 -54.56 38.88
N SER A 106 -91.84 -53.81 38.62
CA SER A 106 -91.90 -52.83 37.53
C SER A 106 -90.83 -51.74 37.67
N LYS A 107 -90.61 -51.22 38.88
CA LYS A 107 -89.58 -50.20 39.12
C LYS A 107 -88.16 -50.74 38.96
N LEU A 108 -87.89 -51.97 39.41
CA LEU A 108 -86.60 -52.62 39.19
C LEU A 108 -86.35 -52.90 37.70
N GLN A 109 -87.38 -53.29 36.94
CA GLN A 109 -87.28 -53.44 35.48
C GLN A 109 -86.94 -52.12 34.79
N GLU A 110 -87.54 -51.00 35.21
CA GLU A 110 -87.20 -49.67 34.67
C GLU A 110 -85.73 -49.30 34.96
N ILE A 111 -85.25 -49.58 36.18
CA ILE A 111 -83.84 -49.34 36.54
C ILE A 111 -82.90 -50.23 35.71
N ILE A 112 -83.26 -51.50 35.47
CA ILE A 112 -82.48 -52.41 34.63
C ILE A 112 -82.42 -51.88 33.19
N GLN A 113 -83.55 -51.48 32.61
CA GLN A 113 -83.60 -50.89 31.27
C GLN A 113 -82.74 -49.62 31.16
N GLN A 114 -82.78 -48.75 32.17
CA GLN A 114 -81.91 -47.57 32.22
C GLN A 114 -80.43 -47.93 32.31
N LYS A 115 -80.08 -48.95 33.08
CA LYS A 115 -78.69 -49.45 33.17
C LYS A 115 -78.23 -50.09 31.86
N ASP A 116 -79.08 -50.84 31.19
CA ASP A 116 -78.77 -51.45 29.89
C ASP A 116 -78.49 -50.37 28.83
N LEU A 117 -79.31 -49.31 28.78
CA LEU A 117 -79.08 -48.14 27.92
C LEU A 117 -77.75 -47.43 28.26
N LEU A 118 -77.43 -47.29 29.55
CA LEU A 118 -76.17 -46.70 29.97
C LEU A 118 -74.96 -47.57 29.59
N ILE A 119 -75.08 -48.89 29.69
CA ILE A 119 -74.02 -49.83 29.26
C ILE A 119 -73.81 -49.70 27.75
N GLN A 120 -74.88 -49.71 26.94
CA GLN A 120 -74.80 -49.52 25.49
C GLN A 120 -74.10 -48.20 25.13
N SER A 121 -74.48 -47.09 25.78
CA SER A 121 -73.84 -45.80 25.56
C SER A 121 -72.34 -45.80 25.93
N LYS A 122 -71.95 -46.52 26.99
CA LYS A 122 -70.53 -46.66 27.35
C LYS A 122 -69.75 -47.51 26.36
N ASP A 123 -70.35 -48.58 25.84
CA ASP A 123 -69.73 -49.45 24.84
C ASP A 123 -69.48 -48.69 23.54
N GLU A 124 -70.47 -47.90 23.07
CA GLU A 124 -70.32 -47.00 21.92
C GLU A 124 -69.18 -45.99 22.14
N LEU A 125 -69.09 -45.40 23.33
CA LEU A 125 -68.03 -44.44 23.67
C LEU A 125 -66.64 -45.11 23.70
N LEU A 126 -66.56 -46.34 24.20
CA LEU A 126 -65.32 -47.13 24.20
C LEU A 126 -64.88 -47.48 22.78
N GLU A 127 -65.81 -47.80 21.89
CA GLU A 127 -65.52 -48.09 20.48
C GLU A 127 -64.98 -46.83 19.76
N VAL A 128 -65.64 -45.68 19.94
CA VAL A 128 -65.15 -44.39 19.41
C VAL A 128 -63.75 -44.07 19.95
N ARG A 129 -63.50 -44.34 21.24
CA ARG A 129 -62.18 -44.11 21.84
C ARG A 129 -61.12 -45.07 21.29
N ALA A 130 -61.46 -46.34 21.06
CA ALA A 130 -60.55 -47.32 20.48
C ALA A 130 -60.16 -46.92 19.05
N GLU A 131 -61.12 -46.44 18.27
CA GLU A 131 -60.90 -45.92 16.92
C GLU A 131 -60.00 -44.67 16.91
N ALA A 132 -60.27 -43.72 17.80
CA ALA A 132 -59.42 -42.53 17.96
C ALA A 132 -57.98 -42.88 18.35
N LEU A 133 -57.79 -43.88 19.22
CA LEU A 133 -56.46 -44.38 19.59
C LEU A 133 -55.74 -45.04 18.42
N ARG A 134 -56.46 -45.80 17.58
CA ARG A 134 -55.90 -46.42 16.38
C ARG A 134 -55.45 -45.36 15.37
N ALA A 135 -56.30 -44.39 15.06
CA ALA A 135 -55.95 -43.26 14.21
C ALA A 135 -54.76 -42.46 14.77
N GLY A 136 -54.71 -42.25 16.08
CA GLY A 136 -53.58 -41.60 16.75
C GLY A 136 -52.25 -42.34 16.58
N LYS A 137 -52.26 -43.68 16.67
CA LYS A 137 -51.07 -44.52 16.43
C LYS A 137 -50.59 -44.46 14.99
N GLU A 138 -51.52 -44.49 14.03
CA GLU A 138 -51.19 -44.38 12.60
C GLU A 138 -50.56 -43.02 12.28
N LEU A 139 -51.12 -41.92 12.84
CA LEU A 139 -50.56 -40.58 12.68
C LEU A 139 -49.16 -40.45 13.29
N LEU A 140 -48.92 -41.03 14.47
CA LEU A 140 -47.60 -41.05 15.10
C LEU A 140 -46.57 -41.80 14.24
N ALA A 141 -46.94 -42.97 13.71
CA ALA A 141 -46.07 -43.73 12.83
C ALA A 141 -45.70 -42.96 11.56
N GLU A 142 -46.63 -42.17 11.01
CA GLU A 142 -46.32 -41.32 9.85
C GLU A 142 -45.40 -40.16 10.21
N LYS A 143 -45.62 -39.51 11.36
CA LYS A 143 -44.71 -38.47 11.87
C LYS A 143 -43.30 -39.01 12.10
N ASP A 144 -43.15 -40.21 12.63
CA ASP A 144 -41.86 -40.86 12.82
C ASP A 144 -41.12 -41.09 11.49
N LYS A 145 -41.82 -41.46 10.41
CA LYS A 145 -41.21 -41.55 9.08
C LYS A 145 -40.71 -40.18 8.60
N ILE A 146 -41.52 -39.14 8.76
CA ILE A 146 -41.15 -37.77 8.36
C ILE A 146 -39.92 -37.29 9.15
N ILE A 147 -39.86 -37.57 10.45
CA ILE A 147 -38.71 -37.23 11.30
C ILE A 147 -37.45 -37.91 10.77
N LYS A 148 -37.49 -39.21 10.48
CA LYS A 148 -36.33 -39.94 9.92
C LYS A 148 -35.84 -39.37 8.59
N ILE A 149 -36.76 -38.96 7.70
CA ILE A 149 -36.39 -38.31 6.44
C ILE A 149 -35.66 -36.99 6.72
N ARG A 150 -36.23 -36.14 7.60
CA ARG A 150 -35.62 -34.86 7.95
C ARG A 150 -34.26 -35.00 8.64
N GLU A 151 -34.10 -36.02 9.49
CA GLU A 151 -32.81 -36.33 10.10
C GLU A 151 -31.76 -36.69 9.04
N GLY A 152 -32.14 -37.45 8.01
CA GLY A 152 -31.29 -37.73 6.86
C GLY A 152 -30.91 -36.47 6.07
N ASP A 153 -31.88 -35.61 5.78
CA ASP A 153 -31.64 -34.34 5.08
C ASP A 153 -30.69 -33.41 5.85
N ILE A 154 -30.86 -33.33 7.18
CA ILE A 154 -30.00 -32.54 8.07
C ILE A 154 -28.56 -33.09 8.04
N GLN A 155 -28.39 -34.42 8.08
CA GLN A 155 -27.07 -35.03 8.01
C GLN A 155 -26.36 -34.72 6.69
N GLU A 156 -27.07 -34.76 5.56
CA GLU A 156 -26.48 -34.46 4.26
C GLU A 156 -26.11 -32.97 4.12
N VAL A 157 -26.97 -32.06 4.60
CA VAL A 157 -26.65 -30.63 4.66
C VAL A 157 -25.41 -30.38 5.52
N ASN A 158 -25.31 -31.01 6.70
CA ASN A 158 -24.13 -30.87 7.56
C ASN A 158 -22.85 -31.36 6.87
N ARG A 159 -22.92 -32.46 6.11
CA ARG A 159 -21.78 -32.97 5.33
C ARG A 159 -21.36 -31.99 4.23
N LEU A 160 -22.33 -31.38 3.54
CA LEU A 160 -22.07 -30.36 2.52
C LEU A 160 -21.43 -29.12 3.12
N VAL A 161 -21.98 -28.61 4.23
CA VAL A 161 -21.43 -27.44 4.95
C VAL A 161 -19.99 -27.71 5.38
N SER A 162 -19.70 -28.86 6.00
CA SER A 162 -18.33 -29.21 6.40
C SER A 162 -17.36 -29.25 5.22
N THR A 163 -17.81 -29.74 4.06
CA THR A 163 -16.98 -29.76 2.84
C THR A 163 -16.71 -28.35 2.32
N GLN A 164 -17.70 -27.46 2.39
CA GLN A 164 -17.56 -26.05 2.00
C GLN A 164 -16.63 -25.30 2.95
N GLU A 165 -16.73 -25.51 4.26
CA GLU A 165 -15.83 -24.94 5.28
C GLU A 165 -14.38 -25.33 5.02
N GLN A 166 -14.11 -26.61 4.72
CA GLN A 166 -12.76 -27.06 4.36
C GLN A 166 -12.24 -26.39 3.08
N THR A 167 -13.12 -26.15 2.10
CA THR A 167 -12.77 -25.47 0.85
C THR A 167 -12.45 -24.00 1.09
N ILE A 168 -13.24 -23.33 1.95
CA ILE A 168 -13.01 -21.94 2.36
C ILE A 168 -11.66 -21.84 3.09
N ALA A 169 -11.39 -22.72 4.07
CA ALA A 169 -10.12 -22.73 4.80
C ALA A 169 -8.90 -22.87 3.88
N LYS A 170 -8.98 -23.72 2.84
CA LYS A 170 -7.90 -23.86 1.83
C LYS A 170 -7.71 -22.59 1.00
N LYS A 171 -8.80 -21.91 0.64
CA LYS A 171 -8.74 -20.64 -0.08
C LYS A 171 -8.14 -19.53 0.78
N ASP A 172 -8.52 -19.46 2.06
CA ASP A 172 -7.99 -18.48 3.00
C ASP A 172 -6.48 -18.66 3.22
N GLU A 173 -5.99 -19.91 3.29
CA GLU A 173 -4.56 -20.20 3.32
C GLU A 173 -3.85 -19.71 2.04
N THR A 174 -4.47 -19.95 0.88
CA THR A 174 -3.91 -19.49 -0.41
C THR A 174 -3.87 -17.96 -0.48
N ILE A 175 -4.90 -17.28 0.01
CA ILE A 175 -4.96 -15.81 0.07
C ILE A 175 -3.83 -15.27 0.95
N ARG A 176 -3.65 -15.82 2.16
CA ARG A 176 -2.57 -15.40 3.06
C ARG A 176 -1.18 -15.55 2.41
N HIS A 177 -0.93 -16.67 1.76
CA HIS A 177 0.34 -16.87 1.03
C HIS A 177 0.53 -15.86 -0.11
N LEU A 178 -0.53 -15.48 -0.81
CA LEU A 178 -0.46 -14.45 -1.86
C LEU A 178 -0.22 -13.05 -1.29
N GLU A 179 -0.82 -12.73 -0.14
CA GLU A 179 -0.60 -11.47 0.58
C GLU A 179 0.86 -11.33 1.05
N ASP A 180 1.43 -12.39 1.62
CA ASP A 180 2.84 -12.42 2.03
C ASP A 180 3.79 -12.18 0.84
N ASN A 181 3.53 -12.87 -0.29
CA ASN A 181 4.31 -12.69 -1.51
C ASN A 181 4.19 -11.26 -2.08
N LEU A 182 3.00 -10.67 -2.02
CA LEU A 182 2.78 -9.30 -2.46
C LEU A 182 3.58 -8.32 -1.59
N GLN A 183 3.58 -8.51 -0.28
CA GLN A 183 4.35 -7.68 0.65
C GLN A 183 5.87 -7.80 0.41
N GLN A 184 6.36 -9.01 0.13
CA GLN A 184 7.76 -9.22 -0.24
C GLN A 184 8.13 -8.54 -1.57
N ALA A 185 7.25 -8.63 -2.58
CA ALA A 185 7.45 -7.97 -3.86
C ALA A 185 7.48 -6.44 -3.71
N GLN A 186 6.56 -5.86 -2.92
CA GLN A 186 6.54 -4.43 -2.61
C GLN A 186 7.83 -3.97 -1.93
N SER A 187 8.32 -4.74 -0.96
CA SER A 187 9.59 -4.44 -0.27
C SER A 187 10.78 -4.46 -1.23
N THR A 188 10.80 -5.42 -2.16
CA THR A 188 11.84 -5.53 -3.19
C THR A 188 11.79 -4.35 -4.16
N ILE A 189 10.60 -3.93 -4.58
CA ILE A 189 10.40 -2.77 -5.45
C ILE A 189 10.93 -1.51 -4.78
N ALA A 190 10.59 -1.28 -3.51
CA ALA A 190 11.05 -0.11 -2.75
C ALA A 190 12.59 -0.05 -2.68
N ALA A 191 13.26 -1.18 -2.44
CA ALA A 191 14.72 -1.25 -2.44
C ALA A 191 15.34 -0.94 -3.81
N TYR A 192 14.71 -1.38 -4.90
CA TYR A 192 15.15 -1.02 -6.24
C TYR A 192 14.93 0.46 -6.56
N GLU A 193 13.82 1.04 -6.13
CA GLU A 193 13.55 2.48 -6.29
C GLU A 193 14.60 3.33 -5.56
N GLU A 194 14.97 2.96 -4.34
CA GLU A 194 16.04 3.59 -3.58
C GLU A 194 17.38 3.51 -4.33
N THR A 195 17.76 2.31 -4.79
CA THR A 195 18.99 2.11 -5.57
C THR A 195 19.00 2.94 -6.86
N ILE A 196 17.86 3.05 -7.54
CA ILE A 196 17.73 3.88 -8.75
C ILE A 196 17.89 5.36 -8.41
N ALA A 197 17.31 5.84 -7.31
CA ALA A 197 17.46 7.21 -6.86
C ALA A 197 18.93 7.54 -6.55
N GLU A 198 19.63 6.66 -5.82
CA GLU A 198 21.06 6.80 -5.52
C GLU A 198 21.91 6.88 -6.79
N LYS A 199 21.71 5.93 -7.72
CA LYS A 199 22.46 5.92 -9.00
C LYS A 199 22.15 7.15 -9.85
N THR A 200 20.90 7.61 -9.86
CA THR A 200 20.49 8.83 -10.57
C THR A 200 21.21 10.05 -10.00
N GLN A 201 21.31 10.14 -8.67
CA GLN A 201 22.04 11.21 -8.01
C GLN A 201 23.55 11.12 -8.26
N ALA A 202 24.14 9.93 -8.23
CA ALA A 202 25.56 9.72 -8.55
C ALA A 202 25.89 10.16 -9.99
N VAL A 203 25.05 9.81 -10.97
CA VAL A 203 25.20 10.25 -12.35
C VAL A 203 25.11 11.79 -12.46
N LYS A 204 24.16 12.41 -11.77
CA LYS A 204 24.02 13.87 -11.73
C LYS A 204 25.27 14.53 -11.15
N ASN A 205 25.79 14.00 -10.03
CA ASN A 205 27.00 14.49 -9.38
C ASN A 205 28.22 14.35 -10.29
N ALA A 206 28.38 13.24 -11.02
CA ALA A 206 29.48 13.02 -11.96
C ALA A 206 29.41 13.92 -13.21
N LYS A 207 28.20 14.32 -13.63
CA LYS A 207 28.01 15.19 -14.81
C LYS A 207 28.53 16.61 -14.59
N GLN A 208 28.46 17.12 -13.36
CA GLN A 208 28.87 18.48 -13.02
C GLN A 208 30.38 18.74 -13.23
N PRO A 209 31.32 17.97 -12.62
CA PRO A 209 32.75 18.17 -12.83
C PRO A 209 33.16 17.89 -14.27
N ARG A 210 32.49 16.95 -14.97
CA ARG A 210 32.78 16.69 -16.39
C ARG A 210 32.52 17.91 -17.27
N LYS A 211 31.45 18.67 -16.99
CA LYS A 211 31.19 19.96 -17.68
C LYS A 211 32.29 20.98 -17.39
N GLU A 212 32.75 21.08 -16.15
CA GLU A 212 33.83 21.99 -15.76
C GLU A 212 35.14 21.65 -16.48
N VAL A 213 35.51 20.36 -16.51
CA VAL A 213 36.68 19.89 -17.27
C VAL A 213 36.56 20.25 -18.75
N PHE A 214 35.38 20.09 -19.35
CA PHE A 214 35.16 20.47 -20.75
C PHE A 214 35.40 21.97 -21.00
N ILE A 215 34.94 22.83 -20.08
CA ILE A 215 35.19 24.29 -20.14
C ILE A 215 36.68 24.59 -20.02
N GLN A 216 37.39 23.91 -19.10
CA GLN A 216 38.83 24.11 -18.93
C GLN A 216 39.64 23.64 -20.14
N ILE A 217 39.27 22.52 -20.76
CA ILE A 217 39.86 22.05 -22.01
C ILE A 217 39.69 23.12 -23.09
N ALA A 218 38.48 23.62 -23.31
CA ALA A 218 38.23 24.67 -24.29
C ALA A 218 39.06 25.96 -24.05
N LYS A 219 39.26 26.36 -22.79
CA LYS A 219 40.15 27.48 -22.43
C LYS A 219 41.61 27.19 -22.78
N LYS A 220 42.09 25.98 -22.46
CA LYS A 220 43.47 25.55 -22.77
C LYS A 220 43.69 25.46 -24.27
N ASP A 221 42.74 24.93 -25.03
CA ASP A 221 42.82 24.84 -26.49
C ASP A 221 42.95 26.25 -27.12
N LYS A 222 42.15 27.22 -26.65
CA LYS A 222 42.27 28.62 -27.08
C LYS A 222 43.64 29.22 -26.73
N HIS A 223 44.17 28.92 -25.55
CA HIS A 223 45.49 29.39 -25.14
C HIS A 223 46.61 28.78 -26.00
N ILE A 224 46.53 27.48 -26.29
CA ILE A 224 47.45 26.79 -27.20
C ILE A 224 47.42 27.45 -28.57
N GLU A 225 46.24 27.76 -29.11
CA GLU A 225 46.12 28.40 -30.42
C GLU A 225 46.78 29.78 -30.45
N ASN A 226 46.57 30.60 -29.41
CA ASN A 226 47.24 31.89 -29.28
C ASN A 226 48.78 31.75 -29.19
N LEU A 227 49.28 30.75 -28.46
CA LEU A 227 50.72 30.48 -28.38
C LEU A 227 51.29 30.05 -29.75
N LYS A 228 50.56 29.23 -30.53
CA LYS A 228 50.98 28.89 -31.89
C LYS A 228 51.09 30.13 -32.76
N GLU A 229 50.09 31.02 -32.73
CA GLU A 229 50.16 32.29 -33.47
C GLU A 229 51.37 33.12 -33.06
N GLN A 230 51.67 33.20 -31.75
CA GLN A 230 52.82 33.93 -31.25
C GLN A 230 54.15 33.32 -31.73
N ILE A 231 54.27 31.99 -31.73
CA ILE A 231 55.44 31.27 -32.25
C ILE A 231 55.62 31.58 -33.74
N GLU A 232 54.57 31.54 -34.55
CA GLU A 232 54.66 31.86 -35.98
C GLU A 232 55.08 33.32 -36.23
N ARG A 233 54.55 34.27 -35.43
CA ARG A 233 55.02 35.68 -35.48
C ARG A 233 56.50 35.80 -35.12
N GLN A 234 56.96 35.08 -34.09
CA GLN A 234 58.37 35.10 -33.68
C GLN A 234 59.28 34.46 -34.73
N LYS A 235 58.88 33.33 -35.33
CA LYS A 235 59.61 32.72 -36.45
C LYS A 235 59.77 33.70 -37.61
N ALA A 236 58.69 34.39 -37.99
CA ALA A 236 58.74 35.41 -39.04
C ALA A 236 59.66 36.59 -38.68
N HIS A 237 59.67 37.00 -37.41
CA HIS A 237 60.58 38.04 -36.92
C HIS A 237 62.06 37.60 -36.97
N VAL A 238 62.36 36.39 -36.54
CA VAL A 238 63.73 35.81 -36.61
C VAL A 238 64.20 35.75 -38.07
N ALA A 239 63.39 35.24 -38.98
CA ALA A 239 63.73 35.18 -40.40
C ALA A 239 64.08 36.56 -40.99
N ARG A 240 63.33 37.62 -40.61
CA ARG A 240 63.63 39.00 -41.02
C ARG A 240 64.97 39.50 -40.47
N LEU A 241 65.30 39.18 -39.22
CA LEU A 241 66.58 39.54 -38.62
C LEU A 241 67.74 38.82 -39.29
N GLU A 242 67.59 37.53 -39.59
CA GLU A 242 68.58 36.75 -40.32
C GLU A 242 68.86 37.35 -41.71
N ASP A 243 67.82 37.72 -42.45
CA ASP A 243 67.97 38.41 -43.73
C ASP A 243 68.66 39.77 -43.60
N ASN A 244 68.32 40.55 -42.56
CA ASN A 244 68.98 41.83 -42.29
C ASN A 244 70.47 41.64 -42.00
N LEU A 245 70.83 40.66 -41.17
CA LEU A 245 72.20 40.31 -40.86
C LEU A 245 72.96 39.83 -42.10
N ARG A 246 72.32 39.01 -42.95
CA ARG A 246 72.89 38.58 -44.23
C ARG A 246 73.22 39.76 -45.14
N VAL A 247 72.28 40.70 -45.30
CA VAL A 247 72.49 41.93 -46.11
C VAL A 247 73.59 42.81 -45.54
N LYS A 248 73.61 43.03 -44.21
CA LYS A 248 74.69 43.76 -43.54
C LYS A 248 76.04 43.07 -43.72
N GLY A 249 76.08 41.74 -43.62
CA GLY A 249 77.28 40.94 -43.87
C GLY A 249 77.81 41.11 -45.30
N ILE A 250 76.93 41.13 -46.31
CA ILE A 250 77.30 41.42 -47.70
C ILE A 250 77.87 42.85 -47.83
N LYS A 251 77.21 43.85 -47.22
CA LYS A 251 77.69 45.24 -47.22
C LYS A 251 79.06 45.38 -46.58
N ASN A 252 79.27 44.76 -45.41
CA ASN A 252 80.57 44.81 -44.73
C ASN A 252 81.67 44.17 -45.58
N LYS A 253 81.43 42.99 -46.17
CA LYS A 253 82.39 42.36 -47.10
C LYS A 253 82.72 43.26 -48.30
N ALA A 254 81.74 43.98 -48.84
CA ALA A 254 81.96 44.91 -49.94
C ALA A 254 82.78 46.13 -49.50
N LEU A 255 82.54 46.65 -48.28
CA LEU A 255 83.34 47.71 -47.68
C LEU A 255 84.77 47.25 -47.40
N ASP A 256 84.96 46.07 -46.83
CA ASP A 256 86.28 45.48 -46.57
C ASP A 256 87.08 45.33 -47.88
N LYS A 257 86.43 44.84 -48.95
CA LYS A 257 87.05 44.77 -50.28
C LYS A 257 87.44 46.16 -50.78
N ARG A 258 86.55 47.15 -50.68
CA ARG A 258 86.84 48.53 -51.10
C ARG A 258 88.01 49.13 -50.31
N TRP A 259 88.03 48.97 -48.99
CA TRP A 259 89.15 49.43 -48.16
C TRP A 259 90.45 48.71 -48.49
N SER A 260 90.40 47.41 -48.78
CA SER A 260 91.57 46.65 -49.24
C SER A 260 92.10 47.15 -50.59
N ASP A 261 91.21 47.42 -51.54
CA ASP A 261 91.54 47.97 -52.86
C ASP A 261 92.12 49.39 -52.73
N ASP A 262 91.52 50.25 -51.90
CA ASP A 262 92.01 51.60 -51.59
C ASP A 262 93.41 51.56 -50.94
N ILE A 263 93.63 50.68 -49.95
CA ILE A 263 94.96 50.47 -49.33
C ILE A 263 95.99 50.01 -50.37
N SER A 264 95.59 49.12 -51.29
CA SER A 264 96.49 48.61 -52.34
C SER A 264 96.86 49.71 -53.32
N THR A 265 95.90 50.56 -53.71
CA THR A 265 96.11 51.74 -54.55
C THR A 265 97.05 52.74 -53.86
N LEU A 266 96.78 53.10 -52.60
CA LEU A 266 97.62 54.00 -51.83
C LEU A 266 99.05 53.47 -51.65
N LYS A 267 99.22 52.16 -51.45
CA LYS A 267 100.55 51.53 -51.40
C LYS A 267 101.29 51.64 -52.73
N ALA A 268 100.60 51.46 -53.87
CA ALA A 268 101.20 51.60 -55.18
C ALA A 268 101.59 53.06 -55.48
N GLU A 269 100.73 54.02 -55.16
CA GLU A 269 101.02 55.46 -55.25
C GLU A 269 102.21 55.85 -54.36
N LEU A 270 102.26 55.33 -53.13
CA LEU A 270 103.38 55.56 -52.22
C LEU A 270 104.68 54.99 -52.80
N ALA A 271 104.67 53.77 -53.34
CA ALA A 271 105.83 53.17 -54.00
C ALA A 271 106.28 53.98 -55.24
N GLN A 272 105.34 54.52 -56.01
CA GLN A 272 105.65 55.43 -57.11
C GLN A 272 106.30 56.71 -56.60
N LYS A 273 105.76 57.31 -55.54
CA LYS A 273 106.35 58.51 -54.92
C LYS A 273 107.73 58.24 -54.35
N ASP A 274 107.95 57.07 -53.75
CA ASP A 274 109.28 56.64 -53.31
C ASP A 274 110.25 56.49 -54.48
N HIS A 275 109.82 55.91 -55.61
CA HIS A 275 110.63 55.90 -56.84
C HIS A 275 110.93 57.30 -57.37
N GLU A 276 109.96 58.22 -57.36
CA GLU A 276 110.16 59.63 -57.72
C GLU A 276 111.17 60.32 -56.79
N ILE A 277 111.06 60.11 -55.47
CA ILE A 277 112.00 60.63 -54.47
C ILE A 277 113.39 60.06 -54.69
N GLN A 278 113.51 58.75 -54.95
CA GLN A 278 114.80 58.11 -55.25
C GLN A 278 115.39 58.62 -56.57
N ALA A 279 114.57 58.83 -57.60
CA ALA A 279 115.00 59.42 -58.87
C ALA A 279 115.41 60.89 -58.72
N LEU A 280 114.72 61.66 -57.88
CA LEU A 280 115.11 63.03 -57.53
C LEU A 280 116.38 63.06 -56.69
N LYS A 281 116.56 62.16 -55.72
CA LYS A 281 117.83 61.96 -54.99
C LYS A 281 118.97 61.60 -55.95
N TYR A 282 118.72 60.73 -56.93
CA TYR A 282 119.68 60.35 -57.95
C TYR A 282 120.03 61.54 -58.87
N LYS A 283 119.06 62.38 -59.25
CA LYS A 283 119.28 63.63 -60.00
C LYS A 283 120.01 64.70 -59.17
N LEU A 284 119.69 64.81 -57.89
CA LEU A 284 120.36 65.70 -56.93
C LEU A 284 121.84 65.30 -56.77
N ASN A 285 122.16 64.00 -56.78
CA ASN A 285 123.52 63.49 -56.78
C ASN A 285 124.28 63.70 -58.12
N LYS A 286 123.59 64.04 -59.21
CA LYS A 286 124.20 64.19 -60.56
C LYS A 286 124.49 65.65 -60.94
N CYS A 287 123.91 66.63 -60.25
CA CYS A 287 124.28 68.05 -60.32
C CYS A 287 124.93 68.42 -58.98
N GLY A 288 126.27 68.35 -58.91
CA GLY A 288 127.01 68.45 -57.65
C GLY A 288 126.73 69.74 -56.87
N ILE A 289 126.17 69.60 -55.66
CA ILE A 289 126.70 70.03 -54.35
C ILE A 289 125.71 69.56 -53.25
N GLY A 290 126.22 68.78 -52.28
CA GLY A 290 125.85 68.87 -50.85
C GLY A 290 124.53 68.30 -50.31
N SER A 291 124.66 67.24 -49.48
CA SER A 291 123.94 66.87 -48.23
C SER A 291 122.40 66.77 -48.16
N PRO A 292 121.85 65.75 -47.47
CA PRO A 292 121.02 65.99 -46.25
C PRO A 292 121.11 64.86 -45.19
N SER A 293 121.21 65.13 -43.88
CA SER A 293 120.18 65.54 -42.89
C SER A 293 119.18 64.44 -42.46
N GLN A 294 119.26 64.05 -41.17
CA GLN A 294 118.23 63.74 -40.13
C GLN A 294 117.03 62.80 -40.50
N ILE A 295 116.39 61.93 -39.70
CA ILE A 295 116.09 61.64 -38.25
C ILE A 295 115.65 60.12 -38.17
N PRO A 296 115.49 59.39 -37.02
CA PRO A 296 114.30 59.42 -36.09
C PRO A 296 114.67 59.21 -34.58
N LYS A 297 114.23 59.99 -33.56
CA LYS A 297 112.89 60.17 -32.90
C LYS A 297 112.19 58.85 -32.46
N THR A 298 112.39 58.41 -31.20
CA THR A 298 111.59 58.63 -29.95
C THR A 298 110.22 57.91 -29.97
N GLU A 299 110.01 56.83 -29.22
CA GLU A 299 109.63 56.74 -27.78
C GLU A 299 108.19 57.17 -27.43
N GLY A 300 107.53 56.36 -26.58
CA GLY A 300 106.33 56.66 -25.78
C GLY A 300 105.03 56.14 -26.41
N GLY A 301 104.23 55.24 -25.84
CA GLY A 301 104.09 54.85 -24.42
C GLY A 301 102.98 55.67 -23.75
N SER A 302 101.81 55.05 -23.52
CA SER A 302 100.79 55.32 -22.49
C SER A 302 99.50 54.59 -22.90
N GLU A 303 99.13 53.45 -22.31
CA GLU A 303 98.50 53.33 -20.98
C GLU A 303 97.17 54.08 -20.91
N VAL A 304 96.08 53.35 -20.60
CA VAL A 304 95.01 53.70 -19.64
C VAL A 304 93.76 52.82 -19.88
N LYS A 305 93.47 52.03 -18.83
CA LYS A 305 92.18 51.62 -18.21
C LYS A 305 91.15 50.86 -19.07
N ASP A 306 90.75 49.65 -18.70
CA ASP A 306 90.14 49.16 -17.44
C ASP A 306 88.74 49.72 -17.16
N GLU A 307 87.84 48.75 -16.96
CA GLU A 307 86.45 48.72 -16.48
C GLU A 307 85.74 47.61 -17.28
N GLY A 308 85.34 46.47 -16.75
CA GLY A 308 85.00 46.15 -15.37
C GLY A 308 83.61 45.50 -15.36
N ARG A 309 83.50 44.45 -14.53
CA ARG A 309 82.31 43.72 -14.04
C ARG A 309 81.77 42.55 -14.86
N GLU A 310 81.86 41.31 -14.37
CA GLU A 310 81.40 40.71 -13.09
C GLU A 310 79.93 40.26 -13.10
N ASP A 311 79.80 38.95 -12.92
CA ASP A 311 78.89 38.24 -12.02
C ASP A 311 77.42 38.01 -12.37
N GLY A 312 76.98 36.79 -12.00
CA GLY A 312 75.58 36.36 -11.98
C GLY A 312 75.42 34.92 -12.47
N GLU A 313 76.08 33.95 -11.83
CA GLU A 313 75.43 32.99 -10.92
C GLU A 313 74.06 32.45 -11.35
N MET A 314 74.05 31.13 -11.58
CA MET A 314 73.16 30.14 -10.95
C MET A 314 71.70 30.54 -10.71
N LEU A 315 70.77 29.77 -11.29
CA LEU A 315 69.68 29.12 -10.55
C LEU A 315 68.91 28.19 -11.48
N THR A 316 69.18 26.89 -11.35
CA THR A 316 68.16 25.86 -11.50
C THR A 316 67.10 26.07 -10.41
N PRO A 317 65.83 25.73 -10.67
CA PRO A 317 65.05 25.15 -9.59
C PRO A 317 64.59 23.74 -9.96
N SER A 318 65.06 22.84 -9.10
CA SER A 318 64.50 21.55 -8.74
C SER A 318 63.00 21.39 -9.01
N ILE A 319 62.75 20.26 -9.66
CA ILE A 319 61.58 19.40 -9.47
C ILE A 319 61.14 19.40 -8.00
N LYS A 320 59.90 19.80 -7.74
CA LYS A 320 59.11 19.31 -6.60
C LYS A 320 57.85 18.66 -7.15
N VAL A 321 57.94 17.34 -7.32
CA VAL A 321 56.78 16.46 -7.36
C VAL A 321 56.14 16.54 -5.98
N LYS A 322 54.94 17.13 -5.90
CA LYS A 322 54.02 16.88 -4.79
C LYS A 322 53.09 15.75 -5.22
N THR A 323 53.43 14.55 -4.81
CA THR A 323 52.46 13.48 -4.56
C THR A 323 51.73 13.82 -3.27
N GLU A 324 50.43 14.11 -3.38
CA GLU A 324 49.51 14.02 -2.25
C GLU A 324 48.61 12.79 -2.45
N PRO A 325 48.30 12.05 -1.37
CA PRO A 325 47.60 10.78 -1.42
C PRO A 325 46.09 11.00 -1.62
N MET A 326 45.48 10.22 -2.50
CA MET A 326 44.04 9.98 -2.44
C MET A 326 43.82 8.79 -1.50
N ASP A 327 43.38 9.13 -0.29
CA ASP A 327 42.49 8.28 0.50
C ASP A 327 41.03 8.59 0.11
N TYR A 328 40.21 7.55 0.19
CA TYR A 328 38.76 7.39 -0.10
C TYR A 328 38.38 6.86 -1.48
#